data_AF-E9GQ72-F1
#
_entry.id   AF-E9GQ72-F1
#
_cell.length_a   1.000
_cell.length_b   1.000
_cell.length_c   1.000
_cell.angle_alpha   90.00
_cell.angle_beta   90.00
_cell.angle_gamma   90.00
#
_symmetry.space_group_name_H-M   'P 1'
#
loop_
_entity.id
_entity.type
_entity.pdbx_description
1 polymer ?
#
loop_
_entity_poly.entity_id
_entity_poly.type
_entity_poly.pdbx_seq_one_letter_code
_entity_poly.pdbx_strand_id
1 'polypeptide(L)'
;MPIVDGELTGEGVADGVVVLPDVPLGIYIEDCIRKNVAQYGDCNWLTDVCTGQSMRYSQLLAGMKAVASALRKRGLATGDNLVIISGNHVELALMSMAVWRAGGTQSCLSVNLPQDVMEWRIREMGSKYVVTDYARAGRLVDIVQRLDLVREIFVIGDRPVAGCTLFAQLLDDPGCDVECPDNLDSVDVNSMAWLAYTSGTTGAAKCIVLSHRSIVGWFRRYNPSGNLSGTKFLFVNNMNNTGGLSTAVGSSLCHFDLYCMSDFSEEKLLDAIDRVKPRGVSLFPSHIAWLCKYPQLGRFDLSSLSSITVVGSLMNPIYERQIFQRLPHLLFLNNVYGMSETGLICQNRPPNPAEFAGLDRAQIIAKSVASKDDDVTISTEFLVLSNFQLE
;
A
#
# COMPACT_ATOMS: atom_id res chain seq x y z
N MET A 1 22.16 19.79 -1.49
CA MET A 1 21.65 18.90 -0.44
C MET A 1 20.26 19.39 -0.07
N PRO A 2 19.22 18.59 -0.34
CA PRO A 2 17.84 19.04 -0.19
C PRO A 2 17.38 19.10 1.27
N ILE A 3 18.11 18.63 2.27
CA ILE A 3 17.74 18.86 3.68
C ILE A 3 18.43 20.15 4.16
N VAL A 4 17.66 21.19 4.46
CA VAL A 4 18.13 22.46 5.05
C VAL A 4 17.36 22.67 6.34
N ASP A 5 18.06 22.94 7.46
CA ASP A 5 17.48 23.12 8.79
C ASP A 5 16.55 21.97 9.25
N GLY A 6 16.81 20.75 8.78
CA GLY A 6 16.01 19.56 9.12
C GLY A 6 14.70 19.45 8.35
N GLU A 7 14.53 20.19 7.26
CA GLU A 7 13.38 20.07 6.36
C GLU A 7 13.83 19.67 4.94
N LEU A 8 13.07 18.76 4.32
CA LEU A 8 13.21 18.42 2.91
C LEU A 8 12.80 19.61 2.02
N THR A 9 13.71 20.04 1.15
CA THR A 9 13.57 21.14 0.20
C THR A 9 13.60 20.60 -1.24
N GLY A 10 13.00 21.34 -2.17
CA GLY A 10 12.97 20.97 -3.59
C GLY A 10 11.71 20.23 -4.06
N GLU A 11 10.73 20.01 -3.19
CA GLU A 11 9.37 19.63 -3.61
C GLU A 11 8.58 20.89 -4.00
N GLY A 12 7.98 20.90 -5.19
CA GLY A 12 7.19 22.03 -5.65
C GLY A 12 6.69 21.93 -7.09
N VAL A 13 6.09 23.01 -7.56
CA VAL A 13 5.72 23.19 -8.97
C VAL A 13 6.49 24.40 -9.49
N ALA A 14 7.38 24.17 -10.46
CA ALA A 14 8.14 25.22 -11.15
C ALA A 14 7.76 25.17 -12.63
N ASP A 15 7.27 26.29 -13.18
CA ASP A 15 6.85 26.40 -14.59
C ASP A 15 5.83 25.32 -15.04
N GLY A 16 4.94 24.91 -14.13
CA GLY A 16 3.96 23.84 -14.38
C GLY A 16 4.56 22.42 -14.37
N VAL A 17 5.87 22.29 -14.17
CA VAL A 17 6.56 21.01 -14.00
C VAL A 17 6.70 20.71 -12.53
N VAL A 18 6.37 19.47 -12.17
CA VAL A 18 6.57 18.96 -10.82
C VAL A 18 8.06 18.76 -10.58
N VAL A 19 8.59 19.39 -9.55
CA VAL A 19 9.95 19.16 -9.08
C VAL A 19 9.89 18.16 -7.93
N LEU A 20 10.62 17.05 -8.09
CA LEU A 20 10.78 16.05 -7.04
C LEU A 20 12.06 16.35 -6.25
N PRO A 21 12.04 16.15 -4.92
CA PRO A 21 13.25 16.24 -4.13
C PRO A 21 14.24 15.15 -4.58
N ASP A 22 15.51 15.53 -4.72
CA ASP A 22 16.58 14.64 -5.17
C ASP A 22 17.14 13.85 -3.97
N VAL A 23 16.29 13.00 -3.39
CA VAL A 23 16.63 12.16 -2.23
C VAL A 23 16.26 10.69 -2.44
N PRO A 24 16.97 9.76 -1.79
CA PRO A 24 16.55 8.37 -1.69
C PRO A 24 15.18 8.25 -1.02
N LEU A 25 14.40 7.26 -1.47
CA LEU A 25 13.06 6.97 -0.98
C LEU A 25 12.97 6.81 0.56
N GLY A 26 13.96 6.17 1.18
CA GLY A 26 14.00 6.00 2.63
C GLY A 26 14.04 7.32 3.39
N ILE A 27 14.83 8.29 2.91
CA ILE A 27 14.92 9.65 3.48
C ILE A 27 13.60 10.38 3.28
N TYR A 28 13.02 10.32 2.08
CA TYR A 28 11.74 10.97 1.78
C TYR A 28 10.63 10.50 2.72
N ILE A 29 10.45 9.18 2.85
CA ILE A 29 9.42 8.58 3.69
C ILE A 29 9.65 8.93 5.16
N GLU A 30 10.89 8.87 5.65
CA GLU A 30 11.20 9.23 7.03
C GLU A 30 10.84 10.67 7.36
N ASP A 31 11.18 11.62 6.49
CA ASP A 31 10.85 13.03 6.70
C ASP A 31 9.33 13.25 6.79
N CYS A 32 8.57 12.64 5.87
CA CYS A 32 7.11 12.67 5.89
C CYS A 32 6.53 12.06 7.17
N ILE A 33 7.02 10.88 7.59
CA ILE A 33 6.56 10.22 8.82
C ILE A 33 6.90 11.07 10.04
N ARG A 34 8.11 11.63 10.13
CA ARG A 34 8.54 12.49 11.24
C ARG A 34 7.61 13.69 11.41
N LYS A 35 7.22 14.34 10.31
CA LYS A 35 6.23 15.44 10.32
C LYS A 35 4.87 14.97 10.84
N ASN A 36 4.40 13.79 10.41
CA ASN A 36 3.14 13.22 10.91
C ASN A 36 3.21 12.81 12.38
N VAL A 37 4.32 12.23 12.85
CA VAL A 37 4.50 11.82 14.25
C VAL A 37 4.45 13.01 15.19
N ALA A 38 5.03 14.16 14.79
CA ALA A 38 4.99 15.37 15.59
C ALA A 38 3.57 15.86 15.90
N GLN A 39 2.60 15.56 15.02
CA GLN A 39 1.21 15.99 15.16
C GLN A 39 0.26 14.87 15.61
N TYR A 40 0.52 13.62 15.21
CA TYR A 40 -0.41 12.49 15.33
C TYR A 40 0.22 11.24 15.93
N GLY A 41 1.34 11.37 16.65
CA GLY A 41 2.12 10.23 17.17
C GLY A 41 1.32 9.23 18.01
N ASP A 42 0.31 9.68 18.76
CA ASP A 42 -0.55 8.82 19.58
C ASP A 42 -1.71 8.17 18.82
N CYS A 43 -1.98 8.62 17.59
CA CYS A 43 -3.02 8.05 16.74
C CYS A 43 -2.58 6.70 16.15
N ASN A 44 -3.56 5.83 15.90
CA ASN A 44 -3.34 4.60 15.16
C ASN A 44 -3.10 4.94 13.68
N TRP A 45 -2.14 4.27 13.07
CA TRP A 45 -1.88 4.36 11.63
C TRP A 45 -2.56 3.21 10.89
N LEU A 46 -2.22 1.97 11.28
CA LEU A 46 -2.66 0.77 10.59
C LEU A 46 -3.12 -0.29 11.59
N THR A 47 -4.32 -0.83 11.37
CA THR A 47 -4.93 -1.86 12.21
C THR A 47 -5.39 -3.04 11.38
N ASP A 48 -5.05 -4.26 11.79
CA ASP A 48 -5.64 -5.48 11.23
C ASP A 48 -6.96 -5.77 11.96
N VAL A 49 -8.08 -5.71 11.23
CA VAL A 49 -9.41 -5.91 11.82
C VAL A 49 -9.64 -7.36 12.25
N CYS A 50 -8.89 -8.32 11.73
CA CYS A 50 -9.07 -9.74 12.04
C CYS A 50 -8.41 -10.11 13.38
N THR A 51 -7.27 -9.50 13.69
CA THR A 51 -6.48 -9.79 14.90
C THR A 51 -6.62 -8.71 15.99
N GLY A 52 -7.03 -7.50 15.61
CA GLY A 52 -7.04 -6.33 16.49
C GLY A 52 -5.65 -5.70 16.68
N GLN A 53 -4.61 -6.27 16.08
CA GLN A 53 -3.26 -5.72 16.11
C GLN A 53 -3.24 -4.34 15.43
N SER A 54 -2.59 -3.38 16.07
CA SER A 54 -2.53 -2.00 15.59
C SER A 54 -1.14 -1.41 15.82
N MET A 55 -0.74 -0.51 14.93
CA MET A 55 0.49 0.27 15.03
C MET A 55 0.16 1.75 15.04
N ARG A 56 0.73 2.48 16.01
CA ARG A 56 0.66 3.94 16.10
C ARG A 56 1.72 4.60 15.22
N TYR A 57 1.49 5.86 14.85
CA TYR A 57 2.49 6.65 14.12
C TYR A 57 3.81 6.76 14.91
N SER A 58 3.77 6.95 16.23
CA SER A 58 4.97 6.99 17.08
C SER A 58 5.79 5.69 17.03
N GLN A 59 5.11 4.54 16.98
CA GLN A 59 5.76 3.23 16.87
C GLN A 59 6.35 3.01 15.47
N LEU A 60 5.74 3.57 14.44
CA LEU A 60 6.21 3.43 13.06
C LEU A 60 7.61 4.00 12.86
N LEU A 61 7.87 5.23 13.32
CA LEU A 61 9.19 5.86 13.14
C LEU A 61 10.29 5.10 13.89
N ALA A 62 10.03 4.73 15.15
CA ALA A 62 10.96 3.96 15.96
C ALA A 62 11.19 2.55 15.37
N GLY A 63 10.12 1.87 14.96
CA GLY A 63 10.19 0.55 14.34
C GLY A 63 10.95 0.58 13.01
N MET A 64 10.76 1.63 12.19
CA MET A 64 11.45 1.76 10.91
C MET A 64 12.97 1.87 11.12
N LYS A 65 13.40 2.65 12.12
CA LYS A 65 14.80 2.77 12.51
C LYS A 65 15.37 1.45 13.06
N ALA A 66 14.64 0.81 13.97
CA ALA A 66 15.06 -0.44 14.60
C ALA A 66 15.25 -1.55 13.56
N VAL A 67 14.23 -1.79 12.72
CA VAL A 67 14.26 -2.81 11.67
C VAL A 67 15.35 -2.51 10.63
N ALA A 68 15.53 -1.26 10.22
CA ALA A 68 16.58 -0.89 9.28
C ALA A 68 17.97 -1.19 9.85
N SER A 69 18.25 -0.78 11.09
CA SER A 69 19.51 -1.06 11.79
C SER A 69 19.73 -2.57 11.95
N ALA A 70 18.71 -3.30 12.38
CA ALA A 70 18.74 -4.76 12.51
C ALA A 70 19.08 -5.48 11.19
N LEU A 71 18.52 -5.01 10.07
CA LEU A 71 18.82 -5.54 8.73
C LEU A 71 20.27 -5.24 8.31
N ARG A 72 20.78 -4.02 8.57
CA ARG A 72 22.17 -3.64 8.27
C ARG A 72 23.16 -4.49 9.07
N LYS A 73 22.91 -4.71 10.35
CA LYS A 73 23.71 -5.58 11.24
C LYS A 73 23.77 -7.03 10.74
N ARG A 74 22.67 -7.50 10.15
CA ARG A 74 22.56 -8.83 9.49
C ARG A 74 23.22 -8.86 8.10
N GLY A 75 23.78 -7.74 7.66
CA GLY A 75 24.56 -7.65 6.43
C GLY A 75 23.73 -7.33 5.18
N LEU A 76 22.56 -6.70 5.32
CA LEU A 76 21.86 -6.08 4.20
C LEU A 76 22.73 -4.95 3.64
N ALA A 77 23.26 -5.13 2.44
CA ALA A 77 24.02 -4.09 1.75
C ALA A 77 23.08 -3.18 0.93
N THR A 78 23.57 -2.00 0.56
CA THR A 78 22.85 -1.12 -0.36
C THR A 78 22.58 -1.85 -1.68
N GLY A 79 21.34 -1.79 -2.16
CA GLY A 79 20.87 -2.48 -3.36
C GLY A 79 20.50 -3.95 -3.18
N ASP A 80 20.82 -4.58 -2.04
CA ASP A 80 20.37 -5.97 -1.76
C ASP A 80 18.84 -6.05 -1.71
N ASN A 81 18.29 -7.15 -2.23
CA ASN A 81 16.85 -7.34 -2.31
C ASN A 81 16.29 -8.17 -1.13
N LEU A 82 15.20 -7.67 -0.54
CA LEU A 82 14.30 -8.42 0.35
C LEU A 82 12.98 -8.70 -0.37
N VAL A 83 12.55 -9.97 -0.40
CA VAL A 83 11.28 -10.36 -1.02
C VAL A 83 10.18 -10.60 0.01
N ILE A 84 9.02 -10.00 -0.23
CA ILE A 84 7.79 -10.16 0.54
C ILE A 84 6.95 -11.28 -0.06
N ILE A 85 6.67 -12.31 0.74
CA ILE A 85 5.80 -13.45 0.38
C ILE A 85 4.85 -13.71 1.54
N SER A 86 3.80 -12.90 1.64
CA SER A 86 2.88 -12.91 2.79
C SER A 86 1.45 -12.51 2.39
N GLY A 87 0.50 -12.77 3.29
CA GLY A 87 -0.81 -12.11 3.31
C GLY A 87 -0.71 -10.68 3.84
N ASN A 88 -1.84 -10.04 4.16
CA ASN A 88 -1.79 -8.69 4.74
C ASN A 88 -1.44 -8.75 6.23
N HIS A 89 -0.46 -7.96 6.65
CA HIS A 89 -0.08 -7.79 8.05
C HIS A 89 0.38 -6.36 8.29
N VAL A 90 0.24 -5.87 9.53
CA VAL A 90 0.60 -4.48 9.89
C VAL A 90 2.10 -4.24 9.66
N GLU A 91 2.91 -5.26 9.89
CA GLU A 91 4.36 -5.25 9.83
C GLU A 91 4.92 -5.12 8.41
N LEU A 92 4.15 -5.46 7.36
CA LEU A 92 4.70 -5.48 6.00
C LEU A 92 5.06 -4.10 5.48
N ALA A 93 4.19 -3.12 5.67
CA ALA A 93 4.49 -1.76 5.27
C ALA A 93 5.65 -1.18 6.08
N LEU A 94 5.76 -1.52 7.37
CA LEU A 94 6.91 -1.20 8.20
C LEU A 94 8.21 -1.82 7.63
N MET A 95 8.20 -3.11 7.30
CA MET A 95 9.35 -3.81 6.71
C MET A 95 9.82 -3.11 5.42
N SER A 96 8.90 -2.77 4.53
CA SER A 96 9.19 -2.03 3.29
C SER A 96 9.90 -0.72 3.54
N MET A 97 9.36 0.09 4.45
CA MET A 97 9.92 1.39 4.80
C MET A 97 11.31 1.23 5.45
N ALA A 98 11.50 0.21 6.29
CA ALA A 98 12.79 -0.11 6.90
C ALA A 98 13.84 -0.60 5.88
N VAL A 99 13.45 -1.41 4.89
CA VAL A 99 14.34 -1.85 3.81
C VAL A 99 14.84 -0.66 3.00
N TRP A 100 13.94 0.25 2.60
CA TRP A 100 14.34 1.48 1.89
C TRP A 100 15.19 2.39 2.76
N ARG A 101 14.88 2.48 4.06
CA ARG A 101 15.69 3.21 5.04
C ARG A 101 17.07 2.57 5.27
N ALA A 102 17.25 1.29 5.01
CA ALA A 102 18.54 0.62 5.04
C ALA A 102 19.31 0.70 3.69
N GLY A 103 18.74 1.37 2.69
CA GLY A 103 19.28 1.46 1.32
C GLY A 103 19.07 0.19 0.50
N GLY A 104 18.22 -0.73 0.95
CA GLY A 104 17.89 -1.96 0.25
C GLY A 104 16.80 -1.79 -0.80
N THR A 105 16.70 -2.80 -1.65
CA THR A 105 15.62 -2.99 -2.62
C THR A 105 14.56 -3.90 -2.01
N GLN A 106 13.29 -3.67 -2.33
CA GLN A 106 12.25 -4.64 -2.00
C GLN A 106 11.63 -5.31 -3.22
N SER A 107 11.02 -6.46 -3.02
CA SER A 107 10.16 -7.08 -4.01
C SER A 107 8.98 -7.79 -3.37
N CYS A 108 7.98 -8.15 -4.18
CA CYS A 108 6.83 -8.90 -3.69
C CYS A 108 6.47 -10.03 -4.64
N LEU A 109 6.09 -11.19 -4.09
CA LEU A 109 5.59 -12.33 -4.84
C LEU A 109 4.25 -12.79 -4.28
N SER A 110 3.38 -13.23 -5.19
CA SER A 110 2.12 -13.85 -4.80
C SER A 110 2.38 -15.15 -4.04
N VAL A 111 1.66 -15.32 -2.93
CA VAL A 111 1.67 -16.52 -2.09
C VAL A 111 1.15 -17.77 -2.82
N ASN A 112 0.44 -17.57 -3.93
CA ASN A 112 -0.18 -18.63 -4.73
C ASN A 112 0.71 -19.10 -5.90
N LEU A 113 1.94 -18.59 -6.03
CA LEU A 113 2.84 -19.06 -7.08
C LEU A 113 3.19 -20.54 -6.90
N PRO A 114 3.31 -21.31 -7.99
CA PRO A 114 3.99 -22.60 -7.97
C PRO A 114 5.40 -22.48 -7.39
N GLN A 115 5.88 -23.55 -6.76
CA GLN A 115 7.16 -23.55 -6.05
C GLN A 115 8.35 -23.26 -6.97
N ASP A 116 8.42 -23.93 -8.11
CA ASP A 116 9.45 -23.74 -9.13
C ASP A 116 9.50 -22.30 -9.66
N VAL A 117 8.34 -21.69 -9.89
CA VAL A 117 8.23 -20.28 -10.31
C VAL A 117 8.72 -19.35 -9.20
N MET A 118 8.40 -19.64 -7.94
CA MET A 118 8.84 -18.86 -6.79
C MET A 118 10.36 -18.95 -6.61
N GLU A 119 10.94 -20.16 -6.66
CA GLU A 119 12.39 -20.40 -6.59
C GLU A 119 13.12 -19.62 -7.68
N TRP A 120 12.63 -19.72 -8.92
CA TRP A 120 13.21 -19.01 -10.06
C TRP A 120 13.20 -17.49 -9.86
N ARG A 121 12.09 -16.90 -9.40
CA ARG A 121 11.99 -15.44 -9.16
C ARG A 121 12.85 -14.97 -8.01
N ILE A 122 12.91 -15.71 -6.90
CA ILE A 122 13.79 -15.38 -5.77
C ILE A 122 15.25 -15.32 -6.24
N ARG A 123 15.66 -16.29 -7.06
CA ARG A 123 16.99 -16.35 -7.67
C ARG A 123 17.23 -15.23 -8.67
N GLU A 124 16.29 -14.96 -9.57
CA GLU A 124 16.40 -13.90 -10.59
C GLU A 124 16.55 -12.52 -9.95
N MET A 125 15.80 -12.24 -8.87
CA MET A 125 15.92 -10.99 -8.11
C MET A 125 17.16 -10.92 -7.20
N GLY A 126 17.91 -12.02 -7.05
CA GLY A 126 19.03 -12.10 -6.11
C GLY A 126 18.61 -11.83 -4.66
N SER A 127 17.40 -12.27 -4.26
CA SER A 127 16.85 -11.93 -2.95
C SER A 127 17.57 -12.71 -1.84
N LYS A 128 18.29 -11.98 -0.98
CA LYS A 128 19.03 -12.56 0.14
C LYS A 128 18.18 -12.73 1.39
N TYR A 129 17.06 -12.01 1.46
CA TYR A 129 16.17 -11.98 2.62
C TYR A 129 14.74 -12.22 2.16
N VAL A 130 13.98 -12.96 2.96
CA VAL A 130 12.56 -13.22 2.72
C VAL A 130 11.77 -12.76 3.95
N VAL A 131 10.65 -12.06 3.76
CA VAL A 131 9.65 -11.87 4.82
C VAL A 131 8.37 -12.61 4.48
N THR A 132 7.82 -13.32 5.46
CA THR A 132 6.60 -14.11 5.33
C THR A 132 5.80 -14.09 6.62
N ASP A 133 4.65 -14.75 6.62
CA ASP A 133 3.81 -14.95 7.81
C ASP A 133 3.82 -16.41 8.26
N TYR A 134 3.39 -16.63 9.51
CA TYR A 134 3.38 -17.94 10.13
C TYR A 134 2.69 -19.02 9.28
N ALA A 135 1.57 -18.69 8.61
CA ALA A 135 0.80 -19.66 7.84
C ALA A 135 1.57 -20.19 6.61
N ARG A 136 2.56 -19.44 6.11
CA ARG A 136 3.31 -19.73 4.89
C ARG A 136 4.78 -20.09 5.15
N ALA A 137 5.28 -19.80 6.36
CA ALA A 137 6.67 -19.99 6.73
C ALA A 137 7.17 -21.42 6.50
N GLY A 138 6.41 -22.44 6.90
CA GLY A 138 6.83 -23.84 6.72
C GLY A 138 7.11 -24.20 5.25
N ARG A 139 6.20 -23.84 4.35
CA ARG A 139 6.38 -24.04 2.90
C ARG A 139 7.59 -23.26 2.36
N LEU A 140 7.83 -22.06 2.86
CA LEU A 140 8.95 -21.23 2.39
C LEU A 140 10.31 -21.72 2.88
N VAL A 141 10.39 -22.27 4.09
CA VAL A 141 11.62 -22.90 4.60
C VAL A 141 12.09 -23.99 3.63
N ASP A 142 11.18 -24.89 3.21
CA ASP A 142 11.50 -25.97 2.27
C ASP A 142 11.97 -25.46 0.90
N ILE A 143 11.44 -24.31 0.46
CA ILE A 143 11.77 -23.65 -0.80
C ILE A 143 13.16 -23.01 -0.73
N VAL A 144 13.41 -22.19 0.31
CA VAL A 144 14.65 -21.43 0.40
C VAL A 144 15.84 -22.27 0.84
N GLN A 145 15.64 -23.40 1.51
CA GLN A 145 16.71 -24.37 1.77
C GLN A 145 17.38 -24.89 0.50
N ARG A 146 16.72 -24.77 -0.66
CA ARG A 146 17.27 -25.12 -1.98
C ARG A 146 17.98 -23.95 -2.68
N LEU A 147 18.04 -22.79 -2.02
CA LEU A 147 18.54 -21.53 -2.56
C LEU A 147 19.69 -21.01 -1.70
N ASP A 148 20.93 -21.33 -2.10
CA ASP A 148 22.16 -20.93 -1.39
C ASP A 148 22.33 -19.40 -1.22
N LEU A 149 21.56 -18.60 -1.96
CA LEU A 149 21.58 -17.13 -1.87
C LEU A 149 20.79 -16.56 -0.68
N VAL A 150 19.79 -17.29 -0.16
CA VAL A 150 18.91 -16.79 0.90
C VAL A 150 19.60 -16.97 2.24
N ARG A 151 19.86 -15.86 2.92
CA ARG A 151 20.56 -15.81 4.20
C ARG A 151 19.62 -15.95 5.39
N GLU A 152 18.43 -15.35 5.29
CA GLU A 152 17.51 -15.29 6.43
C GLU A 152 16.05 -15.15 5.99
N ILE A 153 15.15 -15.79 6.76
CA ILE A 153 13.71 -15.67 6.62
C ILE A 153 13.17 -14.98 7.88
N PHE A 154 12.45 -13.89 7.69
CA PHE A 154 11.72 -13.20 8.74
C PHE A 154 10.26 -13.64 8.73
N VAL A 155 9.75 -14.11 9.87
CA VAL A 155 8.36 -14.55 10.01
C VAL A 155 7.57 -13.58 10.87
N ILE A 156 6.44 -13.10 10.33
CA ILE A 156 5.44 -12.30 11.03
C ILE A 156 4.54 -13.22 11.83
N GLY A 157 4.37 -12.88 13.11
CA GLY A 157 3.61 -13.64 14.09
C GLY A 157 4.33 -13.68 15.44
N ASP A 158 3.69 -14.34 16.39
CA ASP A 158 4.11 -14.51 17.78
C ASP A 158 4.75 -15.88 18.07
N ARG A 159 4.66 -16.80 17.11
CA ARG A 159 5.14 -18.18 17.26
C ARG A 159 6.43 -18.43 16.48
N PRO A 160 7.46 -19.01 17.11
CA PRO A 160 8.70 -19.34 16.43
C PRO A 160 8.46 -20.42 15.36
N VAL A 161 9.22 -20.34 14.27
CA VAL A 161 9.25 -21.34 13.20
C VAL A 161 10.71 -21.75 12.99
N ALA A 162 10.99 -23.05 12.96
CA ALA A 162 12.35 -23.55 12.78
C ALA A 162 12.94 -23.06 11.44
N GLY A 163 14.17 -22.50 11.48
CA GLY A 163 14.82 -21.91 10.31
C GLY A 163 14.38 -20.48 9.99
N CYS A 164 13.55 -19.84 10.82
CA CYS A 164 13.13 -18.46 10.67
C CYS A 164 13.48 -17.61 11.90
N THR A 165 13.69 -16.32 11.67
CA THR A 165 13.79 -15.28 12.69
C THR A 165 12.43 -14.60 12.85
N LEU A 166 11.94 -14.45 14.08
CA LEU A 166 10.68 -13.72 14.31
C LEU A 166 10.86 -12.24 13.95
N PHE A 167 9.89 -11.65 13.26
CA PHE A 167 9.92 -10.22 12.92
C PHE A 167 10.07 -9.34 14.18
N ALA A 168 9.46 -9.73 15.29
CA ALA A 168 9.56 -9.00 16.55
C ALA A 168 11.02 -8.83 17.04
N GLN A 169 11.91 -9.77 16.72
CA GLN A 169 13.33 -9.66 17.07
C GLN A 169 14.07 -8.56 16.31
N LEU A 170 13.53 -8.09 15.17
CA LEU A 170 14.04 -6.92 14.46
C LEU A 170 13.61 -5.61 15.12
N LEU A 171 12.49 -5.62 15.83
CA LEU A 171 12.01 -4.47 16.61
C LEU A 171 12.75 -4.35 17.95
N ASP A 172 13.08 -5.49 18.55
CA ASP A 172 13.77 -5.56 19.84
C ASP A 172 15.29 -5.39 19.73
N ASP A 173 15.86 -5.42 18.52
CA ASP A 173 17.27 -5.10 18.30
C ASP A 173 17.45 -3.60 18.58
N PRO A 174 18.18 -3.21 19.65
CA PRO A 174 18.40 -1.81 19.96
C PRO A 174 19.26 -1.24 18.83
N GLY A 175 18.59 -0.67 17.83
CA GLY A 175 19.26 -0.05 16.71
C GLY A 175 20.23 0.97 17.26
N CYS A 176 21.52 0.78 17.02
CA CYS A 176 22.45 1.87 17.22
C CYS A 176 22.41 2.69 15.92
N ASP A 177 22.24 4.01 16.04
CA ASP A 177 22.36 4.94 14.91
C ASP A 177 23.71 4.77 14.17
N VAL A 178 24.69 4.13 14.83
CA VAL A 178 26.01 3.80 14.28
C VAL A 178 25.96 2.75 13.15
N GLU A 179 25.01 1.80 13.18
CA GLU A 179 24.95 0.69 12.21
C GLU A 179 24.05 0.98 10.98
N CYS A 180 23.16 1.95 11.10
CA CYS A 180 22.44 2.55 9.97
C CYS A 180 22.77 4.05 9.91
N PRO A 181 24.02 4.42 9.59
CA PRO A 181 24.39 5.82 9.53
C PRO A 181 23.49 6.55 8.52
N ASP A 182 23.27 7.84 8.72
CA ASP A 182 22.49 8.70 7.80
C ASP A 182 23.12 8.85 6.40
N ASN A 183 24.10 8.01 6.04
CA ASN A 183 24.75 7.97 4.74
C ASN A 183 23.85 7.44 3.60
N LEU A 184 22.53 7.41 3.81
CA LEU A 184 21.55 7.22 2.75
C LEU A 184 21.74 8.23 1.63
N ASP A 185 22.29 9.42 1.91
CA ASP A 185 22.69 10.41 0.89
C ASP A 185 23.61 9.83 -0.21
N SER A 186 24.30 8.71 0.05
CA SER A 186 25.13 8.01 -0.94
C SER A 186 24.36 7.06 -1.86
N VAL A 187 23.09 6.77 -1.57
CA VAL A 187 22.23 5.93 -2.41
C VAL A 187 21.84 6.76 -3.64
N ASP A 188 22.21 6.27 -4.84
CA ASP A 188 21.77 6.87 -6.09
C ASP A 188 20.25 6.78 -6.22
N VAL A 189 19.57 7.91 -6.36
CA VAL A 189 18.11 7.97 -6.50
C VAL A 189 17.59 7.28 -7.77
N ASN A 190 18.46 7.03 -8.75
CA ASN A 190 18.13 6.29 -9.96
C ASN A 190 18.37 4.78 -9.82
N SER A 191 18.99 4.34 -8.71
CA SER A 191 19.16 2.93 -8.39
C SER A 191 17.83 2.28 -7.95
N MET A 192 17.83 0.95 -7.94
CA MET A 192 16.62 0.13 -7.70
C MET A 192 16.12 0.29 -6.27
N ALA A 193 14.82 0.50 -6.13
CA ALA A 193 14.13 0.53 -4.83
C ALA A 193 13.04 -0.54 -4.74
N TRP A 194 12.43 -0.92 -5.86
CA TRP A 194 11.39 -1.94 -5.90
C TRP A 194 11.42 -2.76 -7.19
N LEU A 195 11.44 -4.08 -7.06
CA LEU A 195 11.21 -5.06 -8.13
C LEU A 195 9.78 -5.62 -8.07
N ALA A 196 9.01 -5.44 -9.14
CA ALA A 196 7.61 -5.88 -9.20
C ALA A 196 7.38 -6.82 -10.39
N TYR A 197 6.95 -8.06 -10.12
CA TYR A 197 6.51 -8.96 -11.18
C TYR A 197 5.06 -8.71 -11.56
N THR A 198 4.81 -8.53 -12.85
CA THR A 198 3.45 -8.57 -13.38
C THR A 198 3.10 -9.97 -13.85
N SER A 199 1.81 -10.30 -13.80
CA SER A 199 1.31 -11.59 -14.29
C SER A 199 1.48 -11.77 -15.80
N GLY A 200 1.86 -10.72 -16.55
CA GLY A 200 2.13 -10.75 -17.98
C GLY A 200 0.90 -11.14 -18.82
N THR A 201 0.26 -10.19 -19.50
CA THR A 201 -0.85 -10.51 -20.44
C THR A 201 -0.36 -11.09 -21.77
N THR A 202 0.95 -11.07 -22.04
CA THR A 202 1.55 -11.34 -23.36
C THR A 202 2.66 -12.41 -23.36
N GLY A 203 2.88 -13.13 -22.26
CA GLY A 203 3.93 -14.17 -22.19
C GLY A 203 4.51 -14.36 -20.79
N ALA A 204 5.80 -14.70 -20.70
CA ALA A 204 6.51 -14.88 -19.44
C ALA A 204 6.43 -13.60 -18.56
N ALA A 205 6.28 -13.78 -17.25
CA ALA A 205 6.21 -12.69 -16.29
C ALA A 205 7.46 -11.80 -16.38
N LYS A 206 7.27 -10.49 -16.46
CA LYS A 206 8.36 -9.51 -16.53
C LYS A 206 8.57 -8.88 -15.16
N CYS A 207 9.83 -8.65 -14.82
CA CYS A 207 10.20 -7.86 -13.65
C CYS A 207 10.29 -6.38 -14.02
N ILE A 208 9.50 -5.56 -13.36
CA ILE A 208 9.56 -4.11 -13.46
C ILE A 208 10.55 -3.63 -12.40
N VAL A 209 11.50 -2.79 -12.83
CA VAL A 209 12.48 -2.16 -11.96
C VAL A 209 12.07 -0.71 -11.72
N LEU A 210 11.78 -0.37 -10.47
CA LEU A 210 11.38 0.97 -10.05
C LEU A 210 12.50 1.59 -9.23
N SER A 211 12.92 2.79 -9.61
CA SER A 211 13.95 3.52 -8.88
C SER A 211 13.39 4.25 -7.66
N HIS A 212 14.26 4.67 -6.75
CA HIS A 212 13.87 5.53 -5.63
C HIS A 212 13.12 6.78 -6.12
N ARG A 213 13.66 7.46 -7.15
CA ARG A 213 13.06 8.67 -7.73
C ARG A 213 11.65 8.42 -8.28
N SER A 214 11.44 7.29 -8.97
CA SER A 214 10.11 6.93 -9.50
C SER A 214 9.08 6.80 -8.38
N ILE A 215 9.45 6.14 -7.28
CA ILE A 215 8.54 5.87 -6.16
C ILE A 215 8.32 7.12 -5.30
N VAL A 216 9.32 7.99 -5.13
CA VAL A 216 9.11 9.33 -4.53
C VAL A 216 8.07 10.11 -5.35
N GLY A 217 8.15 10.06 -6.68
CA GLY A 217 7.13 10.62 -7.56
C GLY A 217 5.73 10.03 -7.35
N TRP A 218 5.63 8.76 -6.95
CA TRP A 218 4.36 8.17 -6.56
C TRP A 218 3.87 8.71 -5.22
N PHE A 219 4.74 8.79 -4.23
CA PHE A 219 4.33 9.13 -2.87
C PHE A 219 4.04 10.61 -2.64
N ARG A 220 4.60 11.53 -3.43
CA ARG A 220 4.31 12.99 -3.32
C ARG A 220 2.81 13.33 -3.32
N ARG A 221 1.98 12.50 -3.95
CA ARG A 221 0.53 12.72 -4.05
C ARG A 221 -0.16 12.58 -2.70
N TYR A 222 0.45 11.84 -1.77
CA TYR A 222 -0.01 11.68 -0.40
C TYR A 222 0.40 12.95 0.35
N ASN A 223 -0.38 14.01 0.12
CA ASN A 223 -0.13 15.31 0.71
C ASN A 223 -0.62 15.31 2.19
N PRO A 224 0.27 15.53 3.16
CA PRO A 224 -0.08 15.57 4.59
C PRO A 224 -1.09 16.67 4.95
N SER A 225 -1.24 17.70 4.12
CA SER A 225 -2.21 18.79 4.33
C SER A 225 -3.65 18.44 3.93
N GLY A 226 -3.88 17.25 3.38
CA GLY A 226 -5.22 16.77 3.09
C GLY A 226 -5.99 16.44 4.36
N ASN A 227 -6.94 17.29 4.76
CA ASN A 227 -7.79 17.21 5.95
C ASN A 227 -8.67 15.94 6.04
N LEU A 228 -8.07 14.76 6.16
CA LEU A 228 -8.69 13.43 6.33
C LEU A 228 -8.37 12.82 7.69
N SER A 229 -7.83 13.62 8.62
CA SER A 229 -7.52 13.23 9.99
C SER A 229 -8.68 12.48 10.64
N GLY A 230 -8.38 11.36 11.29
CA GLY A 230 -9.36 10.50 11.97
C GLY A 230 -10.38 9.82 11.04
N THR A 231 -10.25 9.95 9.72
CA THR A 231 -11.11 9.23 8.78
C THR A 231 -10.69 7.77 8.71
N LYS A 232 -11.65 6.86 8.90
CA LYS A 232 -11.41 5.42 8.81
C LYS A 232 -11.51 4.92 7.38
N PHE A 233 -10.49 4.23 6.90
CA PHE A 233 -10.49 3.55 5.60
C PHE A 233 -10.17 2.07 5.76
N LEU A 234 -10.96 1.21 5.12
CA LEU A 234 -10.69 -0.22 5.05
C LEU A 234 -10.13 -0.56 3.66
N PHE A 235 -9.09 -1.38 3.57
CA PHE A 235 -8.63 -1.88 2.28
C PHE A 235 -8.38 -3.38 2.33
N VAL A 236 -8.73 -4.05 1.23
CA VAL A 236 -8.59 -5.51 1.09
C VAL A 236 -7.57 -5.89 0.03
N ASN A 237 -6.93 -4.90 -0.59
CA ASN A 237 -5.88 -5.14 -1.58
C ASN A 237 -4.71 -5.84 -0.91
N ASN A 238 -4.10 -6.79 -1.62
CA ASN A 238 -2.98 -7.54 -1.07
C ASN A 238 -1.69 -6.69 -1.01
N MET A 239 -1.04 -6.64 0.15
CA MET A 239 0.25 -5.98 0.37
C MET A 239 1.42 -6.75 -0.26
N ASN A 240 1.22 -7.95 -0.82
CA ASN A 240 2.21 -8.61 -1.67
C ASN A 240 2.19 -8.15 -3.14
N ASN A 241 1.51 -7.04 -3.43
CA ASN A 241 1.55 -6.37 -4.73
C ASN A 241 1.82 -4.86 -4.56
N THR A 242 2.23 -4.22 -5.64
CA THR A 242 2.57 -2.80 -5.68
C THR A 242 1.43 -1.89 -5.22
N GLY A 243 0.20 -2.17 -5.63
CA GLY A 243 -0.97 -1.34 -5.31
C GLY A 243 -1.35 -1.36 -3.82
N GLY A 244 -1.47 -2.54 -3.22
CA GLY A 244 -1.83 -2.68 -1.81
C GLY A 244 -0.73 -2.16 -0.89
N LEU A 245 0.53 -2.47 -1.19
CA LEU A 245 1.65 -2.03 -0.37
C LEU A 245 1.91 -0.52 -0.49
N SER A 246 1.80 0.07 -1.69
CA SER A 246 1.90 1.53 -1.84
C SER A 246 0.72 2.25 -1.19
N THR A 247 -0.47 1.65 -1.09
CA THR A 247 -1.59 2.22 -0.32
C THR A 247 -1.26 2.24 1.17
N ALA A 248 -0.74 1.13 1.70
CA ALA A 248 -0.35 1.04 3.10
C ALA A 248 0.77 2.03 3.44
N VAL A 249 1.85 2.09 2.64
CA VAL A 249 2.91 3.09 2.83
C VAL A 249 2.38 4.51 2.64
N GLY A 250 1.60 4.80 1.60
CA GLY A 250 1.08 6.15 1.36
C GLY A 250 0.20 6.66 2.50
N SER A 251 -0.52 5.76 3.19
CA SER A 251 -1.29 6.10 4.39
C SER A 251 -0.44 6.49 5.59
N SER A 252 0.87 6.17 5.63
CA SER A 252 1.74 6.68 6.69
C SER A 252 2.17 8.13 6.44
N LEU A 253 2.05 8.59 5.20
CA LEU A 253 2.45 9.94 4.74
C LEU A 253 1.29 10.95 4.85
N CYS A 254 0.05 10.47 4.89
CA CYS A 254 -1.14 11.25 5.26
C CYS A 254 -1.66 10.81 6.63
N HIS A 255 -2.42 11.64 7.33
CA HIS A 255 -3.07 11.20 8.56
C HIS A 255 -4.51 10.70 8.32
N PHE A 256 -4.70 9.38 8.33
CA PHE A 256 -6.00 8.70 8.40
C PHE A 256 -5.86 7.30 9.01
N ASP A 257 -6.95 6.77 9.60
CA ASP A 257 -6.94 5.45 10.25
C ASP A 257 -7.13 4.36 9.19
N LEU A 258 -6.05 3.67 8.82
CA LEU A 258 -6.11 2.59 7.84
C LEU A 258 -6.37 1.25 8.53
N TYR A 259 -7.25 0.46 7.92
CA TYR A 259 -7.60 -0.88 8.33
C TYR A 259 -7.28 -1.87 7.21
N CYS A 260 -6.59 -2.97 7.54
CA CYS A 260 -6.37 -4.09 6.64
C CYS A 260 -7.07 -5.35 7.16
N MET A 261 -7.06 -6.41 6.35
CA MET A 261 -7.59 -7.73 6.70
C MET A 261 -6.54 -8.80 6.41
N SER A 262 -5.98 -9.43 7.44
CA SER A 262 -5.05 -10.55 7.29
C SER A 262 -5.72 -11.84 6.79
N ASP A 263 -7.00 -12.00 7.15
CA ASP A 263 -7.83 -13.14 6.80
C ASP A 263 -9.12 -12.63 6.12
N PHE A 264 -9.11 -12.65 4.79
CA PHE A 264 -10.17 -12.11 3.97
C PHE A 264 -11.20 -13.18 3.56
N SER A 265 -12.46 -12.87 3.78
CA SER A 265 -13.59 -13.42 3.02
C SER A 265 -14.62 -12.30 2.83
N GLU A 266 -15.52 -12.44 1.86
CA GLU A 266 -16.49 -11.40 1.60
C GLU A 266 -17.49 -11.21 2.77
N GLU A 267 -17.83 -12.26 3.51
CA GLU A 267 -18.67 -12.13 4.72
C GLU A 267 -17.91 -11.43 5.85
N LYS A 268 -16.63 -11.75 6.08
CA LYS A 268 -15.78 -11.05 7.06
C LYS A 268 -15.58 -9.58 6.70
N LEU A 269 -15.55 -9.25 5.42
CA LEU A 269 -15.50 -7.86 4.95
C LEU A 269 -16.75 -7.09 5.39
N LEU A 270 -17.94 -7.66 5.20
CA LEU A 270 -19.19 -7.04 5.66
C LEU A 270 -19.24 -6.89 7.18
N ASP A 271 -18.84 -7.93 7.94
CA ASP A 271 -18.70 -7.87 9.40
C ASP A 271 -17.74 -6.76 9.84
N ALA A 272 -16.61 -6.62 9.14
CA ALA A 272 -15.60 -5.60 9.44
C ALA A 272 -16.14 -4.19 9.17
N ILE A 273 -16.86 -3.99 8.06
CA ILE A 273 -17.51 -2.70 7.76
C ILE A 273 -18.52 -2.37 8.85
N ASP A 274 -19.37 -3.32 9.23
CA ASP A 274 -20.38 -3.13 10.26
C ASP A 274 -19.76 -2.79 11.63
N ARG A 275 -18.67 -3.46 12.02
CA ARG A 275 -18.01 -3.21 13.30
C ARG A 275 -17.18 -1.92 13.32
N VAL A 276 -16.35 -1.71 12.30
CA VAL A 276 -15.34 -0.63 12.28
C VAL A 276 -15.94 0.71 11.87
N LYS A 277 -17.02 0.66 11.08
CA LYS A 277 -17.68 1.81 10.46
C LYS A 277 -16.72 2.68 9.64
N PRO A 278 -15.99 2.11 8.65
CA PRO A 278 -15.12 2.90 7.79
C PRO A 278 -15.94 3.86 6.92
N ARG A 279 -15.38 5.04 6.64
CA ARG A 279 -15.94 6.01 5.67
C ARG A 279 -15.83 5.46 4.25
N GLY A 280 -14.69 4.84 3.97
CA GLY A 280 -14.39 4.32 2.65
C GLY A 280 -13.73 2.96 2.64
N VAL A 281 -13.94 2.23 1.55
CA VAL A 281 -13.33 0.92 1.34
C VAL A 281 -12.70 0.81 -0.06
N SER A 282 -11.52 0.18 -0.15
CA SER A 282 -10.94 -0.20 -1.44
C SER A 282 -11.31 -1.64 -1.81
N LEU A 283 -11.84 -1.84 -3.01
CA LEU A 283 -12.36 -3.11 -3.51
C LEU A 283 -11.90 -3.39 -4.96
N PHE A 284 -12.03 -4.64 -5.39
CA PHE A 284 -11.88 -5.05 -6.79
C PHE A 284 -13.24 -5.08 -7.49
N PRO A 285 -13.29 -4.98 -8.84
CA PRO A 285 -14.54 -5.09 -9.59
C PRO A 285 -15.37 -6.35 -9.30
N SER A 286 -14.71 -7.47 -9.03
CA SER A 286 -15.37 -8.72 -8.61
C SER A 286 -16.14 -8.56 -7.29
N HIS A 287 -15.60 -7.82 -6.32
CA HIS A 287 -16.27 -7.54 -5.05
C HIS A 287 -17.50 -6.65 -5.24
N ILE A 288 -17.45 -5.67 -6.15
CA ILE A 288 -18.62 -4.83 -6.48
C ILE A 288 -19.72 -5.69 -7.11
N ALA A 289 -19.36 -6.55 -8.08
CA ALA A 289 -20.29 -7.49 -8.69
C ALA A 289 -20.92 -8.44 -7.65
N TRP A 290 -20.12 -8.91 -6.69
CA TRP A 290 -20.57 -9.74 -5.58
C TRP A 290 -21.53 -8.98 -4.65
N LEU A 291 -21.20 -7.76 -4.21
CA LEU A 291 -22.07 -6.90 -3.39
C LEU A 291 -23.42 -6.66 -4.07
N CYS A 292 -23.42 -6.41 -5.38
CA CYS A 292 -24.63 -6.23 -6.17
C CYS A 292 -25.56 -7.45 -6.16
N LYS A 293 -24.99 -8.66 -6.01
CA LYS A 293 -25.72 -9.94 -6.04
C LYS A 293 -25.96 -10.54 -4.65
N TYR A 294 -25.26 -10.05 -3.63
CA TYR A 294 -25.33 -10.64 -2.29
C TYR A 294 -26.73 -10.44 -1.68
N PRO A 295 -27.49 -11.51 -1.40
CA PRO A 295 -28.91 -11.39 -1.07
C PRO A 295 -29.16 -10.77 0.31
N GLN A 296 -28.26 -11.01 1.27
CA GLN A 296 -28.50 -10.70 2.68
C GLN A 296 -27.72 -9.46 3.16
N LEU A 297 -27.52 -8.45 2.30
CA LEU A 297 -26.81 -7.22 2.69
C LEU A 297 -27.42 -6.52 3.91
N GLY A 298 -28.75 -6.59 4.07
CA GLY A 298 -29.46 -5.99 5.20
C GLY A 298 -29.16 -6.59 6.58
N ARG A 299 -28.39 -7.69 6.66
CA ARG A 299 -27.86 -8.23 7.92
C ARG A 299 -26.77 -7.34 8.55
N PHE A 300 -26.15 -6.48 7.76
CA PHE A 300 -25.00 -5.67 8.15
C PHE A 300 -25.35 -4.19 8.07
N ASP A 301 -24.92 -3.40 9.04
CA ASP A 301 -25.04 -1.94 8.94
C ASP A 301 -23.84 -1.34 8.19
N LEU A 302 -24.06 -1.08 6.90
CA LEU A 302 -23.09 -0.50 5.96
C LEU A 302 -23.25 1.02 5.79
N SER A 303 -24.03 1.69 6.64
CA SER A 303 -24.38 3.11 6.49
C SER A 303 -23.19 4.07 6.61
N SER A 304 -22.06 3.62 7.17
CA SER A 304 -20.83 4.42 7.25
C SER A 304 -20.12 4.59 5.90
N LEU A 305 -20.36 3.68 4.95
CA LEU A 305 -19.69 3.70 3.65
C LEU A 305 -20.24 4.80 2.75
N SER A 306 -19.49 5.89 2.67
CA SER A 306 -19.78 7.02 1.79
C SER A 306 -18.93 7.02 0.52
N SER A 307 -17.82 6.26 0.50
CA SER A 307 -16.95 6.17 -0.67
C SER A 307 -16.42 4.75 -0.91
N ILE A 308 -16.42 4.30 -2.16
CA ILE A 308 -15.77 3.07 -2.58
C ILE A 308 -14.72 3.40 -3.64
N THR A 309 -13.51 2.89 -3.43
CA THR A 309 -12.43 2.97 -4.42
C THR A 309 -12.28 1.62 -5.09
N VAL A 310 -12.42 1.58 -6.41
CA VAL A 310 -12.27 0.37 -7.23
C VAL A 310 -10.98 0.46 -8.04
N VAL A 311 -10.17 -0.60 -8.00
CA VAL A 311 -8.88 -0.67 -8.70
C VAL A 311 -8.60 -2.08 -9.23
N GLY A 312 -7.70 -2.19 -10.19
CA GLY A 312 -7.11 -3.47 -10.63
C GLY A 312 -7.62 -4.01 -11.96
N SER A 313 -8.85 -3.68 -12.37
CA SER A 313 -9.36 -4.01 -13.71
C SER A 313 -10.51 -3.10 -14.10
N LEU A 314 -10.98 -3.24 -15.35
CA LEU A 314 -12.18 -2.55 -15.82
C LEU A 314 -13.40 -2.93 -14.98
N MET A 315 -14.22 -1.93 -14.68
CA MET A 315 -15.48 -2.07 -13.97
C MET A 315 -16.63 -2.22 -14.97
N ASN A 316 -17.56 -3.15 -14.70
CA ASN A 316 -18.74 -3.31 -15.55
C ASN A 316 -19.76 -2.18 -15.26
N PRO A 317 -20.19 -1.40 -16.28
CA PRO A 317 -21.10 -0.27 -16.08
C PRO A 317 -22.44 -0.60 -15.41
N ILE A 318 -22.92 -1.83 -15.53
CA ILE A 318 -24.15 -2.28 -14.88
C ILE A 318 -23.98 -2.24 -13.36
N TYR A 319 -22.87 -2.78 -12.85
CA TYR A 319 -22.63 -2.84 -11.40
C TYR A 319 -22.27 -1.49 -10.80
N GLU A 320 -21.68 -0.57 -11.57
CA GLU A 320 -21.41 0.79 -11.12
C GLU A 320 -22.67 1.57 -10.78
N ARG A 321 -23.78 1.31 -11.48
CA ARG A 321 -25.09 1.92 -11.18
C ARG A 321 -25.82 1.15 -10.10
N GLN A 322 -25.80 -0.18 -10.19
CA GLN A 322 -26.51 -1.04 -9.25
C GLN A 322 -25.98 -0.91 -7.81
N ILE A 323 -24.69 -0.62 -7.62
CA ILE A 323 -24.12 -0.50 -6.27
C ILE A 323 -24.75 0.64 -5.46
N PHE A 324 -25.12 1.76 -6.10
CA PHE A 324 -25.81 2.86 -5.43
C PHE A 324 -27.24 2.53 -5.00
N GLN A 325 -27.91 1.62 -5.72
CA GLN A 325 -29.22 1.11 -5.32
C GLN A 325 -29.11 0.16 -4.12
N ARG A 326 -28.03 -0.64 -4.07
CA ARG A 326 -27.75 -1.56 -2.96
C ARG A 326 -27.24 -0.83 -1.72
N LEU A 327 -26.51 0.26 -1.89
CA LEU A 327 -25.92 1.09 -0.84
C LEU A 327 -26.39 2.55 -1.03
N PRO A 328 -27.62 2.90 -0.62
CA PRO A 328 -28.18 4.23 -0.84
C PRO A 328 -27.43 5.36 -0.10
N HIS A 329 -26.59 5.02 0.88
CA HIS A 329 -25.72 5.96 1.60
C HIS A 329 -24.39 6.24 0.88
N LEU A 330 -24.05 5.45 -0.15
CA LEU A 330 -22.85 5.63 -0.93
C LEU A 330 -22.96 6.93 -1.74
N LEU A 331 -21.98 7.81 -1.57
CA LEU A 331 -21.92 9.09 -2.28
C LEU A 331 -20.95 9.04 -3.45
N PHE A 332 -19.86 8.28 -3.32
CA PHE A 332 -18.75 8.33 -4.26
C PHE A 332 -18.26 6.95 -4.67
N LEU A 333 -18.26 6.67 -5.97
CA LEU A 333 -17.59 5.52 -6.57
C LEU A 333 -16.40 6.00 -7.40
N ASN A 334 -15.20 5.67 -6.94
CA ASN A 334 -13.94 6.11 -7.54
C ASN A 334 -13.29 4.95 -8.30
N ASN A 335 -13.36 4.98 -9.63
CA ASN A 335 -12.65 4.03 -10.47
C ASN A 335 -11.23 4.55 -10.73
N VAL A 336 -10.25 3.89 -10.11
CA VAL A 336 -8.85 4.27 -10.17
C VAL A 336 -8.15 3.48 -11.27
N TYR A 337 -7.37 4.19 -12.08
CA TYR A 337 -6.51 3.58 -13.09
C TYR A 337 -5.04 3.67 -12.65
N GLY A 338 -4.34 2.54 -12.76
CA GLY A 338 -2.93 2.41 -12.44
C GLY A 338 -2.32 1.14 -12.99
N MET A 339 -1.00 1.11 -13.05
CA MET A 339 -0.21 -0.04 -13.49
C MET A 339 1.00 -0.20 -12.58
N SER A 340 1.66 -1.36 -12.60
CA SER A 340 2.84 -1.56 -11.75
C SER A 340 4.03 -0.72 -12.22
N GLU A 341 4.07 -0.36 -13.49
CA GLU A 341 5.12 0.42 -14.15
C GLU A 341 5.12 1.90 -13.73
N THR A 342 3.94 2.45 -13.47
CA THR A 342 3.74 3.90 -13.28
C THR A 342 3.02 4.24 -11.97
N GLY A 343 2.65 3.21 -11.20
CA GLY A 343 1.84 3.36 -10.00
C GLY A 343 0.40 3.71 -10.35
N LEU A 344 -0.28 4.42 -9.45
CA LEU A 344 -1.59 4.99 -9.77
C LEU A 344 -1.41 6.15 -10.76
N ILE A 345 -2.12 6.14 -11.88
CA ILE A 345 -2.02 7.19 -12.90
C ILE A 345 -3.13 8.21 -12.71
N CYS A 346 -4.36 7.71 -12.50
CA CYS A 346 -5.53 8.55 -12.29
C CYS A 346 -6.28 8.10 -11.04
N GLN A 347 -6.33 8.98 -10.06
CA GLN A 347 -7.01 8.77 -8.80
C GLN A 347 -7.74 10.04 -8.42
N ASN A 348 -9.04 9.92 -8.18
CA ASN A 348 -9.83 11.05 -7.71
C ASN A 348 -9.78 11.09 -6.19
N ARG A 349 -9.63 12.29 -5.64
CA ARG A 349 -9.74 12.47 -4.20
C ARG A 349 -11.21 12.28 -3.82
N PRO A 350 -11.53 11.45 -2.80
CA PRO A 350 -12.86 11.44 -2.22
C PRO A 350 -13.18 12.87 -1.77
N PRO A 351 -14.22 13.51 -2.32
CA PRO A 351 -14.52 14.88 -1.98
C PRO A 351 -14.83 15.04 -0.48
N ASN A 352 -14.45 16.19 0.09
CA ASN A 352 -14.56 16.45 1.53
C ASN A 352 -16.05 16.53 1.91
N PRO A 353 -16.52 15.91 3.01
CA PRO A 353 -17.90 16.09 3.48
C PRO A 353 -18.37 17.54 3.53
N ALA A 354 -17.49 18.47 3.90
CA ALA A 354 -17.78 19.90 3.95
C ALA A 354 -18.04 20.50 2.56
N GLU A 355 -17.44 19.95 1.50
CA GLU A 355 -17.67 20.35 0.11
C GLU A 355 -19.05 19.88 -0.41
N PHE A 356 -19.72 18.96 0.30
CA PHE A 356 -21.05 18.44 -0.04
C PHE A 356 -22.21 19.01 0.75
N ALA A 357 -21.96 19.91 1.71
CA ALA A 357 -23.01 20.43 2.58
C ALA A 357 -24.17 21.14 1.82
N GLY A 358 -24.00 21.43 0.52
CA GLY A 358 -25.04 22.01 -0.36
C GLY A 358 -25.41 21.21 -1.61
N LEU A 359 -24.83 20.02 -1.83
CA LEU A 359 -25.19 19.15 -2.95
C LEU A 359 -26.22 18.14 -2.45
N ASP A 360 -27.48 18.31 -2.85
CA ASP A 360 -28.60 17.45 -2.46
C ASP A 360 -28.34 16.00 -2.92
N ARG A 361 -27.81 15.16 -2.01
CA ARG A 361 -27.47 13.72 -2.16
C ARG A 361 -27.03 13.27 -3.57
N ALA A 362 -26.21 14.06 -4.24
CA ALA A 362 -25.69 13.73 -5.55
C ALA A 362 -24.73 12.52 -5.46
N GLN A 363 -25.03 11.44 -6.16
CA GLN A 363 -24.14 10.28 -6.26
C GLN A 363 -23.19 10.48 -7.43
N ILE A 364 -21.89 10.28 -7.20
CA ILE A 364 -20.85 10.61 -8.18
C ILE A 364 -20.06 9.36 -8.54
N ILE A 365 -19.93 9.12 -9.85
CA ILE A 365 -18.98 8.15 -10.40
C ILE A 365 -17.84 8.92 -11.05
N ALA A 366 -16.63 8.71 -10.57
CA ALA A 366 -15.42 9.27 -11.19
C ALA A 366 -14.67 8.15 -11.92
N LYS A 367 -14.46 8.33 -13.23
CA LYS A 367 -13.81 7.33 -14.09
C LYS A 367 -12.68 7.92 -14.89
N SER A 368 -11.63 7.13 -15.08
CA SER A 368 -10.59 7.41 -16.06
C SER A 368 -11.00 6.89 -17.43
N VAL A 369 -10.96 7.76 -18.45
CA VAL A 369 -11.26 7.42 -19.84
C VAL A 369 -10.03 7.71 -20.69
N ALA A 370 -9.59 6.73 -21.48
CA ALA A 370 -8.54 6.92 -22.47
C ALA A 370 -9.16 7.18 -23.84
N SER A 371 -8.82 8.29 -24.50
CA SER A 371 -9.16 8.52 -25.90
C SER A 371 -8.23 7.70 -26.82
N LYS A 372 -8.72 7.36 -28.01
CA LYS A 372 -8.00 6.54 -29.01
C LYS A 372 -7.17 7.35 -30.01
N ASP A 373 -7.13 8.67 -29.86
CA ASP A 373 -6.34 9.51 -30.76
C ASP A 373 -4.83 9.30 -30.49
N ASP A 374 -3.96 9.72 -31.41
CA ASP A 374 -2.52 9.42 -31.41
C ASP A 374 -1.78 9.80 -30.10
N ASP A 375 -2.40 10.63 -29.25
CA ASP A 375 -2.03 10.87 -27.87
C ASP A 375 -3.00 10.17 -26.91
N VAL A 376 -2.48 9.26 -26.06
CA VAL A 376 -3.25 8.67 -24.95
C VAL A 376 -3.58 9.75 -23.93
N THR A 377 -4.70 10.42 -24.11
CA THR A 377 -5.23 11.38 -23.13
C THR A 377 -6.07 10.59 -22.13
N ILE A 378 -5.68 10.65 -20.85
CA ILE A 378 -6.50 10.11 -19.77
C ILE A 378 -7.27 11.27 -19.13
N SER A 379 -8.58 11.31 -19.35
CA SER A 379 -9.48 12.28 -18.72
C SER A 379 -10.19 11.64 -17.53
N THR A 380 -10.57 12.46 -16.55
CA THR A 380 -11.52 12.04 -15.51
C THR A 380 -12.90 12.57 -15.87
N GLU A 381 -13.86 11.66 -16.01
CA GLU A 381 -15.27 12.01 -16.15
C GLU A 381 -15.98 11.85 -14.81
N PHE A 382 -16.73 12.88 -14.41
CA PHE A 382 -17.63 12.85 -13.26
C PHE A 382 -19.06 12.70 -13.75
N LEU A 383 -19.68 11.55 -13.46
CA LEU A 383 -21.11 11.35 -13.68
C LEU A 383 -21.87 11.66 -12.39
N VAL A 384 -22.63 12.75 -12.40
CA VAL A 384 -23.53 13.12 -11.29
C VAL A 384 -24.89 12.49 -11.53
N LEU A 385 -25.28 11.55 -10.66
CA LEU A 385 -26.61 10.95 -10.65
C LEU A 385 -27.49 11.80 -9.72
N SER A 386 -28.45 12.54 -10.27
CA SER A 386 -29.46 13.28 -9.51
C SER A 386 -30.83 12.59 -9.69
N ASN A 387 -31.55 12.40 -8.58
CA ASN A 387 -32.92 11.85 -8.50
C ASN A 387 -33.24 10.65 -9.41
N PHE A 388 -33.13 9.44 -8.85
CA PHE A 388 -33.71 8.24 -9.45
C PHE A 388 -35.25 8.38 -9.52
N GLN A 389 -35.77 8.78 -10.67
CA GLN A 389 -37.01 8.19 -11.21
C GLN A 389 -36.61 7.45 -12.49
N LEU A 390 -36.66 6.13 -12.45
CA LEU A 390 -36.61 5.28 -13.62
C LEU A 390 -37.92 4.49 -13.63
N GLU A 391 -38.76 4.77 -14.65
CA GLU A 391 -39.84 3.88 -15.09
C GLU A 391 -39.29 2.53 -15.55
#